data_AF-A0A1H1YZF8-F1
#
_entry.id   AF-A0A1H1YZF8-F1
#
_cell.length_a   1.000
_cell.length_b   1.000
_cell.length_c   1.000
_cell.angle_alpha   90.00
_cell.angle_beta   90.00
_cell.angle_gamma   90.00
#
_symmetry.space_group_name_H-M   'P 1'
#
loop_
_entity.id
_entity.type
_entity.pdbx_description
1 polymer ?
#
loop_
_entity_poly.entity_id
_entity_poly.type
_entity_poly.pdbx_seq_one_letter_code
_entity_poly.pdbx_strand_id
1 'polypeptide(L)'
;MSILDNSIKPSPEDSADRFTARHLADWLVFCLIIYISSELDRLLGLWMLLIPLLTAPALIASCSFVVGVVANLWKRRWKRLVSVIVAPVVTVGLLTASFHYGVDAGWVSFQLKRHIYLEMIRSLPQSSAKYHEWSWGSTGGDIGTNVTYTLVYDETDKPLTQPKNERRWQENASVQPYGHHFFLVTELL
;
A
#
# COMPACT_ATOMS: atom_id res chain seq x y z
N MET A 1 58.86 17.06 -3.16
CA MET A 1 58.04 18.23 -3.53
C MET A 1 56.68 17.69 -3.96
N SER A 2 55.78 17.51 -3.00
CA SER A 2 54.49 16.84 -3.18
C SER A 2 53.44 17.86 -3.60
N ILE A 3 53.20 17.95 -4.90
CA ILE A 3 51.97 18.52 -5.45
C ILE A 3 51.00 17.35 -5.46
N LEU A 4 49.92 17.42 -4.69
CA LEU A 4 48.66 16.65 -4.78
C LEU A 4 48.09 16.45 -3.36
N ASP A 5 47.60 17.53 -2.75
CA ASP A 5 46.55 17.40 -1.74
C ASP A 5 45.55 18.55 -1.89
N ASN A 6 44.98 18.66 -3.08
CA ASN A 6 43.77 19.45 -3.28
C ASN A 6 42.59 18.57 -2.83
N SER A 7 42.30 18.59 -1.54
CA SER A 7 40.96 18.28 -1.03
C SER A 7 40.01 19.31 -1.64
N ILE A 8 39.48 19.01 -2.84
CA ILE A 8 38.41 19.78 -3.47
C ILE A 8 37.18 19.58 -2.59
N LYS A 9 37.05 20.38 -1.54
CA LYS A 9 35.79 20.51 -0.83
C LYS A 9 34.78 21.05 -1.84
N PRO A 10 33.64 20.37 -2.04
CA PRO A 10 32.60 20.85 -2.93
C PRO A 10 32.24 22.28 -2.51
N SER A 11 32.06 23.16 -3.50
CA SER A 11 31.56 24.50 -3.21
C SER A 11 30.21 24.41 -2.48
N PRO A 12 29.84 25.40 -1.66
CA PRO A 12 28.53 25.41 -1.01
C PRO A 12 27.38 25.28 -2.02
N GLU A 13 27.55 25.81 -3.23
CA GLU A 13 26.60 25.64 -4.35
C GLU A 13 26.51 24.19 -4.83
N ASP A 14 27.65 23.50 -5.00
CA ASP A 14 27.71 22.07 -5.35
C ASP A 14 27.09 21.18 -4.28
N SER A 15 27.22 21.56 -3.00
CA SER A 15 26.60 20.82 -1.90
C SER A 15 25.08 20.96 -1.91
N ALA A 16 24.57 22.11 -2.33
CA ALA A 16 23.14 22.44 -2.32
C ALA A 16 22.37 21.86 -3.53
N ASP A 17 23.07 21.50 -4.61
CA ASP A 17 22.56 20.82 -5.81
C ASP A 17 22.67 19.28 -5.73
N ARG A 18 23.03 18.69 -4.59
CA ARG A 18 23.16 17.24 -4.48
C ARG A 18 21.82 16.51 -4.54
N PHE A 19 21.87 15.29 -5.08
CA PHE A 19 20.78 14.32 -4.95
C PHE A 19 20.45 14.11 -3.47
N THR A 20 19.17 14.16 -3.10
CA THR A 20 18.76 14.14 -1.70
C THR A 20 17.76 13.00 -1.46
N ALA A 21 18.15 12.00 -0.67
CA ALA A 21 17.28 10.87 -0.31
C ALA A 21 16.01 11.29 0.46
N ARG A 22 16.00 12.47 1.05
CA ARG A 22 14.83 13.06 1.73
C ARG A 22 13.61 13.14 0.83
N HIS A 23 13.77 13.53 -0.44
CA HIS A 23 12.64 13.60 -1.38
C HIS A 23 12.01 12.23 -1.59
N LEU A 24 12.83 11.17 -1.68
CA LEU A 24 12.34 9.80 -1.75
C LEU A 24 11.61 9.40 -0.46
N ALA A 25 12.18 9.71 0.71
CA ALA A 25 11.55 9.41 2.00
C ALA A 25 10.19 10.10 2.17
N ASP A 26 10.09 11.39 1.83
CA ASP A 26 8.85 12.16 1.91
C ASP A 26 7.76 11.54 1.01
N TRP A 27 8.12 11.19 -0.23
CA TRP A 27 7.21 10.53 -1.17
C TRP A 27 6.80 9.13 -0.70
N LEU A 28 7.75 8.35 -0.17
CA LEU A 28 7.48 7.01 0.34
C LEU A 28 6.50 7.06 1.51
N VAL A 29 6.73 7.95 2.49
CA VAL A 29 5.80 8.14 3.61
C VAL A 29 4.42 8.57 3.12
N PHE A 30 4.37 9.55 2.21
CA PHE A 30 3.10 10.04 1.65
C PHE A 30 2.31 8.92 0.97
N CYS A 31 2.93 8.17 0.06
CA CYS A 31 2.25 7.09 -0.65
C CYS A 31 1.94 5.91 0.26
N LEU A 32 2.76 5.62 1.28
CA LEU A 32 2.48 4.58 2.28
C LEU A 32 1.24 4.92 3.10
N ILE A 33 1.05 6.18 3.49
CA ILE A 33 -0.16 6.64 4.20
C ILE A 33 -1.40 6.37 3.33
N ILE A 34 -1.35 6.68 2.04
CA ILE A 34 -2.44 6.37 1.11
C ILE A 34 -2.63 4.85 1.01
N TYR A 35 -1.54 4.10 0.90
CA TYR A 35 -1.56 2.66 0.75
C TYR A 35 -2.26 1.92 1.90
N ILE A 36 -2.01 2.35 3.15
CA ILE A 36 -2.63 1.76 4.33
C ILE A 36 -4.01 2.34 4.63
N SER A 37 -4.42 3.41 3.94
CA SER A 37 -5.63 4.14 4.30
C SER A 37 -6.91 3.32 4.11
N SER A 38 -6.96 2.46 3.09
CA SER A 38 -8.08 1.54 2.88
C SER A 38 -8.21 0.53 4.04
N GLU A 39 -7.09 0.06 4.59
CA GLU A 39 -7.08 -0.80 5.77
C GLU A 39 -7.52 -0.05 7.03
N LEU A 40 -7.12 1.22 7.18
CA LEU A 40 -7.56 2.06 8.29
C LEU A 40 -9.07 2.30 8.22
N ASP A 41 -9.60 2.59 7.03
CA ASP A 41 -11.05 2.70 6.82
C ASP A 41 -11.77 1.41 7.19
N ARG A 42 -11.27 0.28 6.67
CA ARG A 42 -11.85 -1.05 6.91
C ARG A 42 -11.91 -1.43 8.39
N LEU A 43 -10.85 -1.13 9.14
CA LEU A 43 -10.72 -1.55 10.54
C LEU A 43 -11.41 -0.60 11.52
N LEU A 44 -11.48 0.69 11.21
CA LEU A 44 -11.92 1.72 12.14
C LEU A 44 -13.21 2.44 11.69
N GLY A 45 -13.74 2.13 10.50
CA GLY A 45 -14.92 2.78 9.93
C GLY A 45 -14.72 4.28 9.72
N LEU A 46 -13.50 4.69 9.38
CA LEU A 46 -13.05 6.08 9.44
C LEU A 46 -13.44 6.92 8.22
N TRP A 47 -14.28 6.44 7.32
CA TRP A 47 -14.52 7.03 6.00
C TRP A 47 -14.70 8.56 5.99
N MET A 48 -15.44 9.14 6.95
CA MET A 48 -15.59 10.60 7.06
C MET A 48 -14.33 11.33 7.58
N LEU A 49 -13.57 10.72 8.48
CA LEU A 49 -12.36 11.29 9.08
C LEU A 49 -11.11 11.04 8.22
N LEU A 50 -11.12 9.97 7.42
CA LEU A 50 -10.02 9.57 6.55
C LEU A 50 -9.79 10.61 5.44
N ILE A 51 -10.87 11.18 4.88
CA ILE A 51 -10.79 12.20 3.84
C ILE A 51 -9.99 13.44 4.31
N PRO A 52 -10.36 14.15 5.40
CA PRO A 52 -9.57 15.29 5.87
C PRO A 52 -8.17 14.86 6.34
N LEU A 53 -8.03 13.68 6.95
CA LEU A 53 -6.76 13.16 7.43
C LEU A 53 -5.76 12.87 6.30
N LEU A 54 -6.24 12.45 5.12
CA LEU A 54 -5.40 12.19 3.94
C LEU A 54 -5.21 13.43 3.08
N THR A 55 -6.27 14.23 2.90
CA THR A 55 -6.24 15.41 2.02
C THR A 55 -5.31 16.49 2.55
N ALA A 56 -5.27 16.75 3.87
CA ALA A 56 -4.37 17.77 4.42
C ALA A 56 -2.88 17.44 4.20
N PRO A 57 -2.36 16.24 4.53
CA PRO A 57 -1.01 15.83 4.17
C PRO A 57 -0.75 15.82 2.66
N ALA A 58 -1.74 15.38 1.85
CA ALA A 58 -1.61 15.36 0.39
C ALA A 58 -1.46 16.75 -0.21
N LEU A 59 -2.23 17.72 0.28
CA LEU A 59 -2.12 19.11 -0.15
C LEU A 59 -0.78 19.71 0.27
N ILE A 60 -0.34 19.46 1.50
CA ILE A 60 0.97 19.93 1.98
C ILE A 60 2.10 19.33 1.13
N ALA A 61 2.07 18.03 0.86
CA ALA A 61 3.04 17.35 0.01
C ALA A 61 3.04 17.89 -1.42
N SER A 62 1.86 18.07 -2.02
CA SER A 62 1.71 18.60 -3.38
C SER A 62 2.21 20.03 -3.50
N CYS A 63 1.82 20.91 -2.57
CA CYS A 63 2.31 22.29 -2.54
C CYS A 63 3.83 22.34 -2.32
N SER A 64 4.35 21.54 -1.39
CA SER A 64 5.80 21.47 -1.12
C SER A 64 6.58 20.96 -2.33
N PHE A 65 6.03 19.99 -3.06
CA PHE A 65 6.60 19.48 -4.30
C PHE A 65 6.66 20.56 -5.38
N VAL A 66 5.54 21.25 -5.67
CA VAL A 66 5.49 22.31 -6.68
C VAL A 66 6.46 23.44 -6.34
N VAL A 67 6.44 23.93 -5.09
CA VAL A 67 7.37 24.95 -4.62
C VAL A 67 8.82 24.48 -4.74
N GLY A 68 9.10 23.22 -4.40
CA GLY A 68 10.43 22.62 -4.53
C GLY A 68 10.91 22.52 -5.97
N VAL A 69 10.05 22.12 -6.91
CA VAL A 69 10.36 22.07 -8.35
C VAL A 69 10.65 23.47 -8.87
N VAL A 70 9.78 24.44 -8.61
CA VAL A 70 9.95 25.84 -9.07
C VAL A 70 11.20 26.48 -8.49
N ALA A 71 11.47 26.28 -7.19
CA ALA A 71 12.66 26.82 -6.55
C ALA A 71 13.96 26.22 -7.09
N ASN A 72 13.98 24.92 -7.40
CA ASN A 72 15.16 24.26 -7.97
C ASN A 72 15.37 24.62 -9.45
N LEU A 73 14.28 24.79 -10.23
CA LEU A 73 14.33 25.34 -11.59
C LEU A 73 14.94 26.74 -11.59
N TRP A 74 14.44 27.63 -10.73
CA TRP A 74 14.91 29.01 -10.64
C TRP A 74 16.39 29.10 -10.26
N LYS A 75 16.83 28.24 -9.33
CA LYS A 75 18.23 28.17 -8.89
C LYS A 75 19.12 27.33 -9.80
N ARG A 76 18.61 26.83 -10.94
CA ARG A 76 19.33 25.96 -11.91
C ARG A 76 20.00 24.75 -11.26
N ARG A 77 19.36 24.19 -10.23
CA ARG A 77 19.85 23.02 -9.48
C ARG A 77 19.39 21.73 -10.15
N TRP A 78 20.02 21.43 -11.29
CA TRP A 78 19.61 20.34 -12.18
C TRP A 78 19.72 18.96 -11.53
N LYS A 79 20.78 18.68 -10.77
CA LYS A 79 20.97 17.37 -10.11
C LYS A 79 19.93 17.16 -9.02
N ARG A 80 19.59 18.20 -8.27
CA ARG A 80 18.51 18.13 -7.27
C ARG A 80 17.13 18.01 -7.91
N LEU A 81 16.91 18.67 -9.04
CA LEU A 81 15.65 18.57 -9.79
C LEU A 81 15.38 17.14 -10.28
N VAL A 82 16.42 16.45 -10.77
CA VAL A 82 16.32 15.02 -11.11
C VAL A 82 15.90 14.21 -9.89
N SER A 83 16.44 14.47 -8.70
CA SER A 83 16.04 13.77 -7.46
C SER A 83 14.58 13.98 -7.12
N VAL A 84 14.07 15.21 -7.27
CA VAL A 84 12.67 15.55 -7.00
C VAL A 84 11.72 14.82 -7.95
N ILE A 85 12.10 14.65 -9.23
CA ILE A 85 11.27 13.97 -10.25
C ILE A 85 11.38 12.45 -10.16
N VAL A 86 12.57 11.90 -9.90
CA VAL A 86 12.80 10.46 -9.82
C VAL A 86 12.13 9.86 -8.58
N ALA A 87 12.08 10.60 -7.46
CA ALA A 87 11.46 10.15 -6.23
C ALA A 87 10.01 9.64 -6.39
N PRO A 88 9.04 10.41 -6.95
CA PRO A 88 7.68 9.92 -7.14
C PRO A 88 7.62 8.72 -8.09
N VAL A 89 8.42 8.71 -9.16
CA VAL A 89 8.44 7.60 -10.14
C VAL A 89 8.88 6.30 -9.47
N VAL A 90 9.96 6.34 -8.68
CA VAL A 90 10.48 5.19 -7.95
C VAL A 90 9.47 4.72 -6.90
N THR A 91 8.90 5.64 -6.13
CA THR A 91 7.92 5.28 -5.08
C THR A 91 6.66 4.65 -5.68
N VAL A 92 6.09 5.24 -6.72
CA VAL A 92 4.91 4.68 -7.40
C VAL A 92 5.25 3.32 -7.99
N GLY A 93 6.38 3.19 -8.69
CA GLY A 93 6.82 1.91 -9.25
C GLY A 93 6.98 0.82 -8.20
N LEU A 94 7.54 1.14 -7.03
CA LEU A 94 7.72 0.18 -5.93
C LEU A 94 6.38 -0.26 -5.34
N LEU A 95 5.43 0.66 -5.14
CA LEU A 95 4.11 0.32 -4.62
C LEU A 95 3.25 -0.44 -5.62
N THR A 96 3.29 -0.05 -6.89
CA THR A 96 2.61 -0.79 -7.96
C THR A 96 3.17 -2.21 -8.10
N ALA A 97 4.50 -2.38 -7.99
CA ALA A 97 5.11 -3.70 -7.97
C ALA A 97 4.64 -4.52 -6.76
N SER A 98 4.65 -3.96 -5.55
CA SER A 98 4.13 -4.63 -4.35
C SER A 98 2.69 -5.09 -4.53
N PHE A 99 1.81 -4.23 -5.04
CA PHE A 99 0.42 -4.57 -5.32
C PHE A 99 0.29 -5.66 -6.39
N HIS A 100 1.08 -5.57 -7.46
CA HIS A 100 1.10 -6.58 -8.52
C HIS A 100 1.52 -7.96 -8.02
N TYR A 101 2.45 -8.03 -7.07
CA TYR A 101 2.87 -9.26 -6.41
C TYR A 101 1.95 -9.69 -5.25
N GLY A 102 0.79 -9.03 -5.06
CA GLY A 102 -0.20 -9.37 -4.04
C GLY A 102 0.21 -8.99 -2.61
N VAL A 103 1.23 -8.14 -2.44
CA VAL A 103 1.71 -7.65 -1.14
C VAL A 103 0.97 -6.35 -0.82
N ASP A 104 -0.34 -6.43 -0.61
CA ASP A 104 -1.17 -5.30 -0.20
C ASP A 104 -1.21 -5.08 1.32
N ALA A 105 -1.77 -3.95 1.77
CA ALA A 105 -1.89 -3.64 3.19
C ALA A 105 -2.74 -4.68 3.95
N GLY A 106 -3.75 -5.25 3.27
CA GLY A 106 -4.53 -6.38 3.76
C GLY A 106 -3.66 -7.62 3.94
N TRP A 107 -2.86 -7.99 2.95
CA TRP A 107 -1.94 -9.12 3.05
C TRP A 107 -1.00 -8.98 4.26
N VAL A 108 -0.44 -7.79 4.49
CA VAL A 108 0.39 -7.51 5.68
C VAL A 108 -0.41 -7.70 6.97
N SER A 109 -1.63 -7.14 7.04
CA SER A 109 -2.56 -7.30 8.18
C SER A 109 -2.88 -8.77 8.46
N PHE A 110 -3.10 -9.55 7.40
CA PHE A 110 -3.31 -10.99 7.50
C PHE A 110 -2.07 -11.71 8.04
N GLN A 111 -0.87 -11.45 7.52
CA GLN A 111 0.34 -12.10 8.02
C GLN A 111 0.56 -11.86 9.52
N LEU A 112 0.26 -10.65 10.01
CA LEU A 112 0.34 -10.32 11.44
C LEU A 112 -0.67 -11.12 12.28
N LYS A 113 -1.89 -11.33 11.77
CA LYS A 113 -2.98 -12.04 12.46
C LYS A 113 -3.06 -13.53 12.15
N ARG A 114 -2.21 -14.03 11.25
CA ARG A 114 -2.28 -15.40 10.69
C ARG A 114 -2.28 -16.49 11.76
N HIS A 115 -1.49 -16.31 12.81
CA HIS A 115 -1.41 -17.26 13.91
C HIS A 115 -2.76 -17.48 14.61
N ILE A 116 -3.55 -16.41 14.80
CA ILE A 116 -4.88 -16.47 15.42
C ILE A 116 -5.84 -17.29 14.56
N TYR A 117 -5.84 -17.06 13.25
CA TYR A 117 -6.69 -17.82 12.32
C TYR A 117 -6.32 -19.30 12.28
N LEU A 118 -5.02 -19.62 12.29
CA LEU A 118 -4.55 -21.01 12.36
C LEU A 118 -4.97 -21.71 13.65
N GLU A 119 -4.94 -21.03 14.79
CA GLU A 119 -5.44 -21.56 16.05
C GLU A 119 -6.95 -21.81 16.02
N MET A 120 -7.72 -20.87 15.47
CA MET A 120 -9.16 -21.05 15.27
C MET A 120 -9.46 -22.28 14.39
N ILE A 121 -8.74 -22.47 13.29
CA ILE A 121 -8.93 -23.63 12.41
C ILE A 121 -8.60 -24.95 13.11
N ARG A 122 -7.59 -24.97 13.98
CA ARG A 122 -7.24 -26.17 14.77
C ARG A 122 -8.36 -26.56 15.73
N SER A 123 -9.11 -25.59 16.23
CA SER A 123 -10.26 -25.82 17.11
C SER A 123 -11.52 -26.31 16.39
N LEU A 124 -11.58 -26.22 15.05
CA LEU A 124 -12.71 -26.72 14.28
C LEU A 124 -12.80 -28.26 14.39
N PRO A 125 -14.02 -28.83 14.44
CA PRO A 125 -14.22 -30.28 14.47
C PRO A 125 -13.48 -30.98 13.33
N GLN A 126 -12.82 -32.12 13.60
CA GLN A 126 -12.14 -32.95 12.61
C GLN A 126 -13.13 -33.74 11.73
N SER A 127 -14.02 -33.07 11.01
CA SER A 127 -14.95 -33.71 10.07
C SER A 127 -14.80 -33.12 8.68
N SER A 128 -14.37 -33.94 7.71
CA SER A 128 -14.15 -33.59 6.29
C SER A 128 -13.26 -32.35 6.07
N ALA A 129 -13.05 -31.95 4.81
CA ALA A 129 -12.23 -30.79 4.48
C ALA A 129 -12.72 -29.54 5.21
N LYS A 130 -11.81 -28.88 5.94
CA LYS A 130 -12.17 -27.72 6.76
C LYS A 130 -12.45 -26.52 5.87
N TYR A 131 -13.60 -25.90 6.15
CA TYR A 131 -14.03 -24.66 5.53
C TYR A 131 -14.49 -23.68 6.60
N HIS A 132 -14.05 -22.43 6.51
CA HIS A 132 -14.50 -21.38 7.42
C HIS A 132 -14.41 -20.00 6.78
N GLU A 133 -15.36 -19.13 7.11
CA GLU A 133 -15.42 -17.75 6.63
C GLU A 133 -15.38 -16.80 7.83
N TRP A 134 -14.56 -15.76 7.75
CA TRP A 134 -14.55 -14.65 8.71
C TRP A 134 -14.93 -13.36 7.98
N SER A 135 -15.88 -12.62 8.57
CA SER A 135 -16.09 -11.23 8.18
C SER A 135 -14.81 -10.44 8.45
N TRP A 136 -14.26 -9.82 7.41
CA TRP A 136 -12.98 -9.13 7.46
C TRP A 136 -13.11 -7.62 7.28
N GLY A 137 -14.33 -7.12 7.50
CA GLY A 137 -14.68 -5.71 7.45
C GLY A 137 -15.22 -5.29 6.10
N SER A 138 -15.57 -4.01 6.03
CA SER A 138 -16.03 -3.35 4.81
C SER A 138 -15.45 -1.94 4.73
N THR A 139 -15.26 -1.44 3.52
CA THR A 139 -14.92 -0.04 3.27
C THR A 139 -16.05 0.65 2.53
N GLY A 140 -16.13 1.97 2.65
CA GLY A 140 -17.18 2.77 2.04
C GLY A 140 -18.22 3.27 3.05
N GLY A 141 -18.91 4.33 2.66
CA GLY A 141 -20.01 4.96 3.37
C GLY A 141 -21.06 5.45 2.37
N ASP A 142 -22.09 6.16 2.81
CA ASP A 142 -23.30 6.50 2.03
C ASP A 142 -23.06 7.22 0.68
N ILE A 143 -21.86 7.71 0.41
CA ILE A 143 -21.49 8.46 -0.80
C ILE A 143 -20.52 7.72 -1.74
N GLY A 144 -20.18 6.45 -1.46
CA GLY A 144 -19.26 5.65 -2.28
C GLY A 144 -19.70 4.20 -2.48
N THR A 145 -18.99 3.47 -3.33
CA THR A 145 -19.19 2.02 -3.51
C THR A 145 -18.78 1.30 -2.24
N ASN A 146 -19.68 0.51 -1.66
CA ASN A 146 -19.37 -0.29 -0.49
C ASN A 146 -18.66 -1.56 -0.94
N VAL A 147 -17.55 -1.87 -0.27
CA VAL A 147 -16.75 -3.05 -0.56
C VAL A 147 -16.70 -3.91 0.68
N THR A 148 -17.13 -5.17 0.57
CA THR A 148 -17.10 -6.13 1.68
C THR A 148 -15.94 -7.09 1.50
N TYR A 149 -15.22 -7.33 2.58
CA TYR A 149 -14.06 -8.23 2.60
C TYR A 149 -14.39 -9.45 3.47
N THR A 150 -14.24 -10.63 2.89
CA THR A 150 -14.41 -11.90 3.61
C THR A 150 -13.12 -12.70 3.51
N LEU A 151 -12.56 -13.08 4.66
CA LEU A 151 -11.44 -13.99 4.72
C LEU A 151 -11.98 -15.41 4.73
N VAL A 152 -11.55 -16.24 3.78
CA VAL A 152 -12.03 -17.61 3.60
C VAL A 152 -10.85 -18.55 3.80
N TYR A 153 -11.07 -19.60 4.60
CA TYR A 153 -10.18 -20.75 4.67
C TYR A 153 -10.86 -21.97 4.04
N ASP A 154 -10.18 -22.60 3.09
CA ASP A 154 -10.64 -23.83 2.45
C ASP A 154 -9.45 -24.76 2.18
N GLU A 155 -9.38 -25.88 2.89
CA GLU A 155 -8.32 -26.90 2.74
C GLU A 155 -8.22 -27.46 1.31
N THR A 156 -9.28 -27.36 0.50
CA THR A 156 -9.34 -27.90 -0.86
C THR A 156 -9.06 -26.85 -1.95
N ASP A 157 -8.77 -25.60 -1.57
CA ASP A 157 -8.51 -24.50 -2.50
C ASP A 157 -9.62 -24.29 -3.55
N LYS A 158 -10.86 -24.69 -3.23
CA LYS A 158 -12.03 -24.49 -4.11
C LYS A 158 -12.27 -23.04 -4.52
N PRO A 159 -12.02 -22.01 -3.69
CA PRO A 159 -12.23 -20.62 -4.12
C PRO A 159 -11.45 -20.22 -5.39
N LEU A 160 -10.32 -20.91 -5.67
CA LEU A 160 -9.55 -20.71 -6.91
C LEU A 160 -10.01 -21.61 -8.06
N THR A 161 -10.54 -22.79 -7.77
CA THR A 161 -10.80 -23.85 -8.78
C THR A 161 -12.26 -23.97 -9.17
N GLN A 162 -13.18 -23.44 -8.37
CA GLN A 162 -14.61 -23.57 -8.60
C GLN A 162 -15.09 -22.60 -9.70
N PRO A 163 -15.90 -23.08 -10.67
CA PRO A 163 -16.48 -22.22 -11.69
C PRO A 163 -17.35 -21.14 -11.06
N LYS A 164 -17.29 -19.93 -11.65
CA LYS A 164 -17.89 -18.70 -11.11
C LYS A 164 -19.38 -18.86 -10.74
N ASN A 165 -20.09 -19.68 -11.50
CA ASN A 165 -21.53 -19.92 -11.40
C ASN A 165 -21.92 -20.80 -10.21
N GLU A 166 -20.96 -21.55 -9.66
CA GLU A 166 -21.13 -22.41 -8.48
C GLU A 166 -20.54 -21.78 -7.22
N ARG A 167 -19.92 -20.59 -7.36
CA ARG A 167 -19.40 -19.86 -6.22
C ARG A 167 -20.55 -19.32 -5.39
N ARG A 168 -20.34 -19.29 -4.09
CA ARG A 168 -21.29 -18.75 -3.11
C ARG A 168 -21.40 -17.22 -3.16
N TRP A 169 -20.39 -16.56 -3.72
CA TRP A 169 -20.24 -15.11 -3.78
C TRP A 169 -20.85 -14.53 -5.05
N GLN A 170 -21.11 -13.23 -5.05
CA GLN A 170 -21.63 -12.53 -6.21
C GLN A 170 -20.69 -12.64 -7.42
N GLU A 171 -21.22 -12.49 -8.64
CA GLU A 171 -20.40 -12.57 -9.86
C GLU A 171 -19.33 -11.47 -9.95
N ASN A 172 -19.48 -10.36 -9.26
CA ASN A 172 -18.48 -9.30 -9.22
C ASN A 172 -17.39 -9.53 -8.15
N ALA A 173 -17.45 -10.65 -7.41
CA ALA A 173 -16.48 -10.96 -6.38
C ALA A 173 -15.10 -11.27 -6.97
N SER A 174 -14.06 -10.64 -6.42
CA SER A 174 -12.66 -10.97 -6.70
C SER A 174 -12.10 -11.86 -5.60
N VAL A 175 -11.20 -12.79 -5.97
CA VAL A 175 -10.57 -13.72 -5.04
C VAL A 175 -9.06 -13.59 -5.16
N GLN A 176 -8.39 -13.32 -4.03
CA GLN A 176 -6.94 -13.17 -3.96
C GLN A 176 -6.34 -14.15 -2.95
N PRO A 177 -5.28 -14.90 -3.29
CA PRO A 177 -4.64 -15.83 -2.37
C PRO A 177 -3.80 -15.09 -1.33
N TYR A 178 -3.99 -15.40 -0.05
CA TYR A 178 -3.32 -14.75 1.08
C TYR A 178 -2.34 -15.68 1.82
N GLY A 179 -2.35 -16.97 1.49
CA GLY A 179 -1.44 -17.99 2.01
C GLY A 179 -2.02 -19.38 1.81
N HIS A 180 -1.36 -20.42 2.36
CA HIS A 180 -1.87 -21.80 2.27
C HIS A 180 -3.33 -21.90 2.72
N HIS A 181 -4.21 -22.16 1.76
CA HIS A 181 -5.65 -22.34 1.94
C HIS A 181 -6.43 -21.10 2.40
N PHE A 182 -5.80 -19.92 2.44
CA PHE A 182 -6.46 -18.67 2.79
C PHE A 182 -6.67 -17.78 1.57
N PHE A 183 -7.88 -17.26 1.46
CA PHE A 183 -8.33 -16.44 0.35
C PHE A 183 -9.03 -15.20 0.88
N LEU A 184 -8.68 -14.05 0.31
CA LEU A 184 -9.49 -12.85 0.45
C LEU A 184 -10.53 -12.83 -0.66
N VAL A 185 -11.80 -12.78 -0.29
CA VAL A 185 -12.90 -12.50 -1.20
C VAL A 185 -13.35 -11.06 -1.00
N THR A 186 -13.42 -10.31 -2.10
CA THR A 186 -13.83 -8.91 -2.12
C THR A 186 -15.08 -8.75 -2.98
N GLU A 187 -16.17 -8.29 -2.38
CA GLU A 187 -17.46 -8.09 -3.06
C GLU A 187 -17.79 -6.59 -3.14
N LEU A 188 -18.22 -6.15 -4.32
CA LEU A 188 -18.71 -4.79 -4.56
C LEU A 188 -20.23 -4.78 -4.36
N LEU A 189 -20.73 -3.96 -3.44
CA LEU A 189 -22.15 -3.77 -3.17
C LEU A 189 -22.73 -2.58 -3.93
#